data_AF-A0A353GSY2-F1
#
_entry.id   AF-A0A353GSY2-F1
#
_cell.length_a   1.000
_cell.length_b   1.000
_cell.length_c   1.000
_cell.angle_alpha   90.00
_cell.angle_beta   90.00
_cell.angle_gamma   90.00
#
_symmetry.space_group_name_H-M   'P 1'
#
loop_
_entity.id
_entity.type
_entity.pdbx_description
1 polymer ?
#
loop_
_entity_poly.entity_id
_entity_poly.type
_entity_poly.pdbx_seq_one_letter_code
_entity_poly.pdbx_strand_id
1 'polypeptide(L)'
;MDPLIRAEVVIGENTRQLLVERNVTLTIPAIKVRNINARVINITTDVIADKVVIQGVLHKQIFFVGEDNIVHHQAEEIPFSTFIDVPGAEPGMNVQVDPVVETVIFNLLTPTLIHQKVVLEFFVKITETRQLNVLTGNGPLVRVDQVVGENTKQELFENIVTLFTPAIKIDDITVVIRNITTHIIQDKVIIQGVIHKQIFFIGTNNIELHQAEDVEFSTFVDVPGATFGMDVEVVPSVEFVNFELQNPTTLIQKVVVEFFAKVTESVQLNILLGPGALLKLETVTGENTTQILVENVLGLPIPTVKIREIVASIQDIVTEVIENKVVIQGILHKQIFFIGEDNLEHHQAENIPFSTFIDVMGATPGMNVRVDSRIETILFELLDSLTLRQKVVIEFFVKVTETQQLLVQIVSPYYL
;
A
#
# COMPACT_ATOMS: atom_id res chain seq x y z
N MET A 1 -25.16 12.81 14.84
CA MET A 1 -25.30 12.18 13.51
C MET A 1 -24.55 10.87 13.59
N ASP A 2 -25.12 9.82 13.01
CA ASP A 2 -24.46 8.52 12.99
C ASP A 2 -23.22 8.61 12.08
N PRO A 3 -22.07 8.05 12.48
CA PRO A 3 -20.85 8.13 11.70
C PRO A 3 -20.98 7.36 10.38
N LEU A 4 -20.69 8.04 9.27
CA LEU A 4 -20.52 7.44 7.96
C LEU A 4 -19.10 6.92 7.85
N ILE A 5 -18.92 5.61 7.74
CA ILE A 5 -17.59 4.99 7.63
C ILE A 5 -17.39 4.35 6.27
N ARG A 6 -16.16 4.34 5.77
CA ARG A 6 -15.74 3.53 4.64
C ARG A 6 -15.19 2.21 5.18
N ALA A 7 -15.81 1.09 4.84
CA ALA A 7 -15.43 -0.23 5.34
C ALA A 7 -15.62 -1.33 4.29
N GLU A 8 -14.89 -2.44 4.45
CA GLU A 8 -15.07 -3.65 3.66
C GLU A 8 -16.26 -4.46 4.19
N VAL A 9 -17.29 -4.62 3.37
CA VAL A 9 -18.40 -5.54 3.63
C VAL A 9 -18.01 -6.92 3.13
N VAL A 10 -18.12 -7.94 3.99
CA VAL A 10 -17.89 -9.33 3.60
C VAL A 10 -19.10 -9.81 2.82
N ILE A 11 -18.89 -10.13 1.55
CA ILE A 11 -19.93 -10.65 0.66
C ILE A 11 -20.04 -12.17 0.80
N GLY A 12 -18.90 -12.84 0.81
CA GLY A 12 -18.82 -14.28 0.98
C GLY A 12 -17.39 -14.76 1.19
N GLU A 13 -17.28 -15.97 1.71
CA GLU A 13 -16.01 -16.67 1.86
C GLU A 13 -16.23 -18.15 1.66
N ASN A 14 -15.22 -18.84 1.13
CA ASN A 14 -15.26 -20.27 0.95
C ASN A 14 -13.84 -20.85 0.87
N THR A 15 -13.72 -22.14 1.14
CA THR A 15 -12.46 -22.89 1.10
C THR A 15 -12.56 -24.01 0.09
N ARG A 16 -11.46 -24.29 -0.64
CA ARG A 16 -11.37 -25.44 -1.54
C ARG A 16 -9.99 -26.07 -1.49
N GLN A 17 -9.95 -27.39 -1.45
CA GLN A 17 -8.73 -28.16 -1.65
C GLN A 17 -8.52 -28.50 -3.14
N LEU A 18 -7.25 -28.51 -3.56
CA LEU A 18 -6.77 -28.94 -4.88
C LEU A 18 -5.66 -29.99 -4.69
N LEU A 19 -5.86 -31.17 -5.26
CA LEU A 19 -4.83 -32.20 -5.33
C LEU A 19 -4.03 -32.04 -6.63
N VAL A 20 -2.73 -31.80 -6.50
CA VAL A 20 -1.77 -31.83 -7.61
C VAL A 20 -0.98 -33.13 -7.55
N GLU A 21 -1.25 -34.05 -8.46
CA GLU A 21 -0.61 -35.37 -8.54
C GLU A 21 0.21 -35.50 -9.82
N ARG A 22 1.51 -35.79 -9.70
CA ARG A 22 2.40 -35.91 -10.85
C ARG A 22 3.62 -36.78 -10.57
N ASN A 23 4.13 -37.40 -11.64
CA ASN A 23 5.45 -38.03 -11.63
C ASN A 23 6.54 -37.04 -12.08
N VAL A 24 7.65 -37.03 -11.37
CA VAL A 24 8.78 -36.12 -11.59
C VAL A 24 10.02 -36.96 -11.84
N THR A 25 10.74 -36.65 -12.92
CA THR A 25 12.01 -37.30 -13.23
C THR A 25 13.16 -36.52 -12.61
N LEU A 26 13.96 -37.17 -11.77
CA LEU A 26 15.19 -36.63 -11.23
C LEU A 26 16.27 -36.63 -12.30
N THR A 27 17.06 -35.55 -12.32
CA THR A 27 18.23 -35.39 -13.18
C THR A 27 19.35 -36.38 -12.86
N ILE A 28 19.40 -36.88 -11.62
CA ILE A 28 20.39 -37.82 -11.11
C ILE A 28 19.66 -38.95 -10.35
N PRO A 29 20.09 -40.22 -10.45
CA PRO A 29 19.58 -41.31 -9.64
C PRO A 29 19.69 -41.03 -8.13
N ALA A 30 18.62 -41.29 -7.40
CA ALA A 30 18.50 -41.14 -5.97
C ALA A 30 18.38 -42.50 -5.27
N ILE A 31 19.02 -42.61 -4.10
CA ILE A 31 18.80 -43.69 -3.15
C ILE A 31 17.49 -43.46 -2.38
N LYS A 32 17.24 -42.21 -1.98
CA LYS A 32 16.04 -41.81 -1.23
C LYS A 32 15.76 -40.32 -1.37
N VAL A 33 14.49 -39.94 -1.25
CA VAL A 33 14.05 -38.54 -1.13
C VAL A 33 14.05 -38.16 0.36
N ARG A 34 14.66 -37.03 0.71
CA ARG A 34 14.72 -36.52 2.08
C ARG A 34 13.44 -35.78 2.42
N ASN A 35 13.11 -34.77 1.63
CA ASN A 35 11.93 -33.93 1.79
C ASN A 35 11.65 -33.18 0.49
N ILE A 36 10.41 -32.74 0.34
CA ILE A 36 9.99 -31.83 -0.73
C ILE A 36 9.36 -30.63 -0.05
N ASN A 37 9.99 -29.48 -0.18
CA ASN A 37 9.42 -28.22 0.31
C ASN A 37 8.60 -27.61 -0.81
N ALA A 38 7.32 -27.37 -0.57
CA ALA A 38 6.42 -26.79 -1.54
C ALA A 38 5.88 -25.44 -1.03
N ARG A 39 5.68 -24.50 -1.95
CA ARG A 39 4.98 -23.24 -1.70
C ARG A 39 4.24 -22.81 -2.96
N VAL A 40 3.16 -22.07 -2.77
CA VAL A 40 2.45 -21.42 -3.88
C VAL A 40 3.06 -20.05 -4.12
N ILE A 41 3.33 -19.71 -5.38
CA ILE A 41 3.86 -18.42 -5.81
C ILE A 41 3.07 -17.90 -7.03
N ASN A 42 3.21 -16.60 -7.31
CA ASN A 42 2.64 -15.94 -8.49
C ASN A 42 1.12 -16.14 -8.63
N ILE A 43 0.38 -15.94 -7.53
CA ILE A 43 -1.08 -16.03 -7.58
C ILE A 43 -1.66 -14.86 -8.37
N THR A 44 -2.58 -15.18 -9.26
CA THR A 44 -3.48 -14.23 -9.90
C THR A 44 -4.93 -14.68 -9.70
N THR A 45 -5.84 -13.71 -9.64
CA THR A 45 -7.24 -13.96 -9.31
C THR A 45 -8.16 -13.16 -10.22
N ASP A 46 -9.21 -13.80 -10.71
CA ASP A 46 -10.29 -13.13 -11.42
C ASP A 46 -11.62 -13.41 -10.71
N VAL A 47 -12.31 -12.34 -10.30
CA VAL A 47 -13.66 -12.44 -9.72
C VAL A 47 -14.68 -12.39 -10.85
N ILE A 48 -15.53 -13.42 -10.91
CA ILE A 48 -16.66 -13.51 -11.82
C ILE A 48 -17.94 -13.76 -11.01
N ALA A 49 -19.10 -13.72 -11.66
CA ALA A 49 -20.37 -13.99 -11.00
C ALA A 49 -20.33 -15.31 -10.20
N ASP A 50 -20.53 -15.20 -8.89
CA ASP A 50 -20.55 -16.26 -7.88
C ASP A 50 -19.27 -17.12 -7.77
N LYS A 51 -18.15 -16.72 -8.38
CA LYS A 51 -16.92 -17.52 -8.37
C LYS A 51 -15.66 -16.66 -8.38
N VAL A 52 -14.59 -17.25 -7.85
CA VAL A 52 -13.23 -16.72 -7.98
C VAL A 52 -12.38 -17.74 -8.72
N VAL A 53 -11.76 -17.33 -9.82
CA VAL A 53 -10.74 -18.12 -10.51
C VAL A 53 -9.39 -17.79 -9.88
N ILE A 54 -8.62 -18.83 -9.54
CA ILE A 54 -7.29 -18.72 -8.93
C ILE A 54 -6.31 -19.44 -9.84
N GLN A 55 -5.27 -18.73 -10.26
CA GLN A 55 -4.16 -19.27 -11.01
C GLN A 55 -2.87 -19.01 -10.25
N GLY A 56 -1.89 -19.89 -10.43
CA GLY A 56 -0.59 -19.69 -9.80
C GLY A 56 0.38 -20.81 -10.13
N VAL A 57 1.52 -20.80 -9.44
CA VAL A 57 2.57 -21.80 -9.62
C VAL A 57 2.84 -22.48 -8.29
N LEU A 58 2.73 -23.81 -8.28
CA LEU A 58 3.24 -24.64 -7.20
C LEU A 58 4.75 -24.83 -7.41
N HIS A 59 5.54 -24.11 -6.62
CA HIS A 59 6.99 -24.21 -6.64
C HIS A 59 7.48 -25.21 -5.59
N LYS A 60 8.25 -26.19 -6.02
CA LYS A 60 8.76 -27.28 -5.18
C LYS A 60 10.28 -27.33 -5.22
N GLN A 61 10.88 -27.62 -4.07
CA GLN A 61 12.29 -27.91 -3.89
C GLN A 61 12.42 -29.34 -3.37
N ILE A 62 12.89 -30.24 -4.23
CA ILE A 62 13.04 -31.67 -3.94
C ILE A 62 14.47 -31.90 -3.46
N PHE A 63 14.64 -32.30 -2.21
CA PHE A 63 15.94 -32.67 -1.65
C PHE A 63 16.04 -34.20 -1.58
N PHE A 64 17.11 -34.77 -2.15
CA PHE A 64 17.30 -36.21 -2.23
C PHE A 64 18.78 -36.60 -2.07
N VAL A 65 19.04 -37.87 -1.74
CA VAL A 65 20.40 -38.42 -1.61
C VAL A 65 20.72 -39.18 -2.89
N GLY A 66 21.79 -38.79 -3.59
CA GLY A 66 22.27 -39.46 -4.79
C GLY A 66 22.99 -40.77 -4.50
N GLU A 67 23.31 -41.55 -5.54
CA GLU A 67 24.15 -42.75 -5.43
C GLU A 67 25.58 -42.45 -4.95
N ASP A 68 26.02 -41.19 -5.07
CA ASP A 68 27.26 -40.64 -4.52
C ASP A 68 27.20 -40.37 -3.00
N ASN A 69 26.06 -40.62 -2.36
CA ASN A 69 25.76 -40.28 -0.96
C ASN A 69 25.79 -38.78 -0.65
N ILE A 70 25.68 -37.91 -1.67
CA ILE A 70 25.60 -36.45 -1.50
C ILE A 70 24.12 -36.03 -1.54
N VAL A 71 23.79 -34.98 -0.80
CA VAL A 71 22.46 -34.35 -0.88
C VAL A 71 22.42 -33.43 -2.09
N HIS A 72 21.52 -33.74 -3.01
CA HIS A 72 21.21 -32.94 -4.18
C HIS A 72 19.86 -32.26 -4.00
N HIS A 73 19.61 -31.21 -4.78
CA HIS A 73 18.31 -30.58 -4.86
C HIS A 73 17.89 -30.37 -6.31
N GLN A 74 16.59 -30.43 -6.56
CA GLN A 74 15.99 -30.15 -7.85
C GLN A 74 14.72 -29.33 -7.66
N ALA A 75 14.62 -28.21 -8.37
CA ALA A 75 13.43 -27.38 -8.39
C ALA A 75 12.41 -27.91 -9.42
N GLU A 76 11.12 -27.71 -9.14
CA GLU A 76 10.04 -27.95 -10.09
C GLU A 76 8.95 -26.91 -9.91
N GLU A 77 8.41 -26.43 -11.02
CA GLU A 77 7.30 -25.49 -11.06
C GLU A 77 6.13 -26.08 -11.82
N ILE A 78 4.97 -26.11 -11.16
CA ILE A 78 3.74 -26.65 -11.74
C ILE A 78 2.70 -25.53 -11.77
N PRO A 79 2.34 -25.00 -12.95
CA PRO A 79 1.21 -24.10 -13.03
C PRO A 79 -0.08 -24.84 -12.68
N PHE A 80 -0.95 -24.20 -11.92
CA PHE A 80 -2.29 -24.70 -11.62
C PHE A 80 -3.34 -23.62 -11.91
N SER A 81 -4.58 -24.09 -12.09
CA SER A 81 -5.76 -23.25 -12.18
C SER A 81 -6.91 -23.96 -11.46
N THR A 82 -7.64 -23.23 -10.64
CA THR A 82 -8.83 -23.71 -9.94
C THR A 82 -9.84 -22.58 -9.83
N PHE A 83 -11.04 -22.89 -9.36
CA PHE A 83 -12.03 -21.90 -9.02
C PHE A 83 -12.69 -22.24 -7.69
N ILE A 84 -13.21 -21.26 -6.98
CA ILE A 84 -14.00 -21.46 -5.76
C ILE A 84 -15.34 -20.77 -5.95
N ASP A 85 -16.43 -21.48 -5.67
CA ASP A 85 -17.77 -20.89 -5.68
C ASP A 85 -17.92 -20.01 -4.42
N VAL A 86 -18.18 -18.71 -4.61
CA VAL A 86 -18.41 -17.74 -3.54
C VAL A 86 -19.68 -16.98 -3.90
N PRO A 87 -20.85 -17.42 -3.41
CA PRO A 87 -22.13 -16.79 -3.73
C PRO A 87 -22.13 -15.29 -3.43
N GLY A 88 -22.64 -14.48 -4.36
CA GLY A 88 -22.69 -13.02 -4.28
C GLY A 88 -21.44 -12.31 -4.82
N ALA A 89 -20.39 -13.04 -5.23
CA ALA A 89 -19.22 -12.44 -5.85
C ALA A 89 -19.55 -11.83 -7.22
N GLU A 90 -19.07 -10.61 -7.49
CA GLU A 90 -19.26 -9.90 -8.76
C GLU A 90 -17.93 -9.29 -9.26
N PRO A 91 -17.77 -9.09 -10.58
CA PRO A 91 -16.61 -8.42 -11.15
C PRO A 91 -16.37 -7.04 -10.51
N GLY A 92 -15.12 -6.77 -10.13
CA GLY A 92 -14.72 -5.51 -9.49
C GLY A 92 -14.72 -5.53 -7.95
N MET A 93 -15.26 -6.59 -7.32
CA MET A 93 -15.13 -6.78 -5.86
C MET A 93 -13.68 -7.12 -5.45
N ASN A 94 -13.33 -6.81 -4.20
CA ASN A 94 -12.03 -7.13 -3.63
C ASN A 94 -11.96 -8.63 -3.33
N VAL A 95 -10.82 -9.25 -3.61
CA VAL A 95 -10.56 -10.67 -3.36
C VAL A 95 -9.29 -10.84 -2.52
N GLN A 96 -9.41 -11.59 -1.44
CA GLN A 96 -8.29 -12.07 -0.64
C GLN A 96 -8.19 -13.59 -0.77
N VAL A 97 -7.02 -14.10 -1.12
CA VAL A 97 -6.74 -15.54 -1.25
C VAL A 97 -5.57 -15.91 -0.34
N ASP A 98 -5.78 -16.91 0.50
CA ASP A 98 -4.75 -17.47 1.37
C ASP A 98 -4.48 -18.94 0.99
N PRO A 99 -3.38 -19.22 0.27
CA PRO A 99 -2.99 -20.56 -0.11
C PRO A 99 -2.18 -21.25 1.00
N VAL A 100 -2.58 -22.46 1.39
CA VAL A 100 -1.84 -23.31 2.33
C VAL A 100 -1.44 -24.61 1.65
N VAL A 101 -0.19 -25.01 1.80
CA VAL A 101 0.25 -26.37 1.47
C VAL A 101 -0.03 -27.25 2.68
N GLU A 102 -1.13 -27.99 2.65
CA GLU A 102 -1.53 -28.86 3.77
C GLU A 102 -0.61 -30.07 3.88
N THR A 103 -0.30 -30.73 2.75
CA THR A 103 0.54 -31.92 2.76
C THR A 103 1.27 -32.17 1.46
N VAL A 104 2.44 -32.79 1.57
CA VAL A 104 3.25 -33.26 0.46
C VAL A 104 3.58 -34.72 0.69
N ILE A 105 2.94 -35.60 -0.08
CA ILE A 105 3.16 -37.04 -0.04
C ILE A 105 3.99 -37.42 -1.27
N PHE A 106 5.03 -38.21 -1.08
CA PHE A 106 5.87 -38.65 -2.19
C PHE A 106 6.33 -40.10 -2.01
N ASN A 107 6.58 -40.76 -3.13
CA ASN A 107 7.17 -42.08 -3.19
C ASN A 107 8.20 -42.15 -4.31
N LEU A 108 9.39 -42.67 -4.01
CA LEU A 108 10.42 -42.92 -5.02
C LEU A 108 10.11 -44.26 -5.70
N LEU A 109 9.64 -44.22 -6.95
CA LEU A 109 9.23 -45.41 -7.70
C LEU A 109 10.43 -46.13 -8.32
N THR A 110 11.37 -45.36 -8.86
CA THR A 110 12.66 -45.83 -9.37
C THR A 110 13.73 -44.83 -8.95
N PRO A 111 15.04 -45.12 -9.07
CA PRO A 111 16.08 -44.17 -8.70
C PRO A 111 15.92 -42.79 -9.36
N THR A 112 15.28 -42.69 -10.52
CA THR A 112 15.07 -41.41 -11.22
C THR A 112 13.63 -40.93 -11.26
N LEU A 113 12.65 -41.64 -10.67
CA LEU A 113 11.24 -41.29 -10.80
C LEU A 113 10.55 -41.19 -9.44
N ILE A 114 10.04 -40.01 -9.12
CA ILE A 114 9.26 -39.75 -7.90
C ILE A 114 7.79 -39.57 -8.29
N HIS A 115 6.89 -40.27 -7.60
CA HIS A 115 5.46 -39.98 -7.60
C HIS A 115 5.11 -39.04 -6.45
N GLN A 116 4.42 -37.94 -6.73
CA GLN A 116 4.16 -36.89 -5.76
C GLN A 116 2.68 -36.49 -5.77
N LYS A 117 2.14 -36.24 -4.58
CA LYS A 117 0.82 -35.68 -4.33
C LYS A 117 0.98 -34.48 -3.41
N VAL A 118 0.55 -33.31 -3.86
CA VAL A 118 0.50 -32.10 -3.05
C VAL A 118 -0.94 -31.71 -2.89
N VAL A 119 -1.39 -31.57 -1.65
CA VAL A 119 -2.72 -31.02 -1.34
C VAL A 119 -2.55 -29.56 -0.98
N LEU A 120 -3.21 -28.71 -1.77
CA LEU A 120 -3.28 -27.27 -1.55
C LEU A 120 -4.67 -26.95 -1.03
N GLU A 121 -4.76 -26.14 0.02
CA GLU A 121 -6.00 -25.52 0.46
C GLU A 121 -5.97 -24.05 0.07
N PHE A 122 -7.08 -23.55 -0.45
CA PHE A 122 -7.27 -22.13 -0.76
C PHE A 122 -8.45 -21.62 0.03
N PHE A 123 -8.21 -20.68 0.95
CA PHE A 123 -9.26 -19.87 1.54
C PHE A 123 -9.44 -18.60 0.71
N VAL A 124 -10.69 -18.29 0.33
CA VAL A 124 -11.04 -17.09 -0.44
C VAL A 124 -12.06 -16.28 0.33
N LYS A 125 -11.84 -14.96 0.36
CA LYS A 125 -12.76 -13.97 0.91
C LYS A 125 -13.03 -12.89 -0.12
N ILE A 126 -14.32 -12.63 -0.38
CA ILE A 126 -14.78 -11.54 -1.23
C ILE A 126 -15.33 -10.42 -0.34
N THR A 127 -14.81 -9.22 -0.56
CA THR A 127 -15.25 -8.00 0.11
C THR A 127 -15.60 -6.92 -0.89
N GLU A 128 -16.48 -6.01 -0.49
CA GLU A 128 -16.80 -4.81 -1.24
C GLU A 128 -16.63 -3.59 -0.34
N THR A 129 -15.87 -2.60 -0.80
CA THR A 129 -15.70 -1.33 -0.07
C THR A 129 -16.97 -0.50 -0.20
N ARG A 130 -17.67 -0.25 0.91
CA ARG A 130 -18.89 0.57 0.95
C ARG A 130 -18.78 1.70 1.97
N GLN A 131 -19.61 2.72 1.78
CA GLN A 131 -19.85 3.74 2.80
C GLN A 131 -21.15 3.43 3.55
N LEU A 132 -21.06 3.29 4.86
CA LEU A 132 -22.15 2.83 5.70
C LEU A 132 -22.31 3.72 6.92
N ASN A 133 -23.55 4.12 7.21
CA ASN A 133 -23.88 4.74 8.48
C ASN A 133 -23.99 3.65 9.54
N VAL A 134 -23.07 3.66 10.50
CA VAL A 134 -23.03 2.68 11.60
C VAL A 134 -23.52 3.29 12.90
N LEU A 135 -24.09 2.45 13.77
CA LEU A 135 -24.45 2.88 15.12
C LEU A 135 -23.29 2.67 16.08
N THR A 136 -23.07 3.66 16.95
CA THR A 136 -22.12 3.53 18.07
C THR A 136 -22.81 2.91 19.28
N GLY A 137 -22.07 2.19 20.11
CA GLY A 137 -22.63 1.46 21.26
C GLY A 137 -21.57 0.91 22.19
N ASN A 138 -21.92 -0.14 22.93
CA ASN A 138 -21.02 -0.79 23.90
C ASN A 138 -20.26 -2.00 23.32
N GLY A 139 -20.15 -2.10 21.99
CA GLY A 139 -19.38 -3.16 21.35
C GLY A 139 -17.89 -2.84 21.30
N PRO A 140 -17.10 -3.60 20.52
CA PRO A 140 -15.66 -3.44 20.45
C PRO A 140 -15.27 -2.05 19.93
N LEU A 141 -14.15 -1.54 20.45
CA LEU A 141 -13.50 -0.35 19.92
C LEU A 141 -12.83 -0.73 18.60
N VAL A 142 -13.27 -0.15 17.49
CA VAL A 142 -12.67 -0.38 16.18
C VAL A 142 -12.04 0.90 15.65
N ARG A 143 -10.96 0.74 14.90
CA ARG A 143 -10.37 1.80 14.08
C ARG A 143 -11.01 1.74 12.70
N VAL A 144 -11.53 2.87 12.23
CA VAL A 144 -12.21 2.99 10.93
C VAL A 144 -11.87 4.31 10.26
N ASP A 145 -12.04 4.36 8.94
CA ASP A 145 -11.98 5.60 8.18
C ASP A 145 -13.37 6.21 8.14
N GLN A 146 -13.61 7.27 8.92
CA GLN A 146 -14.85 8.02 8.88
C GLN A 146 -14.81 9.00 7.71
N VAL A 147 -15.87 9.03 6.91
CA VAL A 147 -16.05 10.00 5.83
C VAL A 147 -16.46 11.33 6.45
N VAL A 148 -15.60 12.33 6.30
CA VAL A 148 -15.84 13.69 6.78
C VAL A 148 -16.70 14.45 5.78
N GLY A 149 -16.37 14.31 4.50
CA GLY A 149 -17.10 14.90 3.39
C GLY A 149 -16.58 14.41 2.05
N GLU A 150 -17.43 14.54 1.03
CA GLU A 150 -17.07 14.29 -0.35
C GLU A 150 -17.82 15.25 -1.25
N ASN A 151 -17.21 15.62 -2.38
CA ASN A 151 -17.83 16.48 -3.36
C ASN A 151 -17.17 16.28 -4.74
N THR A 152 -17.86 16.70 -5.79
CA THR A 152 -17.30 16.78 -7.15
C THR A 152 -17.19 18.21 -7.63
N LYS A 153 -16.22 18.46 -8.51
CA LYS A 153 -16.13 19.71 -9.26
C LYS A 153 -15.65 19.44 -10.68
N GLN A 154 -16.37 19.96 -11.65
CA GLN A 154 -15.91 20.04 -13.04
C GLN A 154 -15.07 21.30 -13.25
N GLU A 155 -13.94 21.16 -13.93
CA GLU A 155 -13.06 22.27 -14.30
C GLU A 155 -12.76 22.22 -15.80
N LEU A 156 -12.81 23.38 -16.46
CA LEU A 156 -12.45 23.53 -17.87
C LEU A 156 -11.03 24.08 -17.97
N PHE A 157 -10.16 23.32 -18.62
CA PHE A 157 -8.81 23.76 -18.98
C PHE A 157 -8.77 24.09 -20.45
N GLU A 158 -8.52 25.37 -20.75
CA GLU A 158 -8.36 25.86 -22.11
C GLU A 158 -6.93 26.33 -22.33
N ASN A 159 -6.28 25.80 -23.37
CA ASN A 159 -4.93 26.21 -23.72
C ASN A 159 -4.68 26.13 -25.22
N ILE A 160 -3.68 26.88 -25.68
CA ILE A 160 -3.24 26.90 -27.07
C ILE A 160 -1.89 26.21 -27.15
N VAL A 161 -1.71 25.35 -28.17
CA VAL A 161 -0.43 24.71 -28.47
C VAL A 161 -0.01 24.99 -29.90
N THR A 162 1.30 25.16 -30.10
CA THR A 162 1.89 25.23 -31.43
C THR A 162 2.34 23.83 -31.87
N LEU A 163 1.82 23.37 -33.00
CA LEU A 163 2.24 22.11 -33.61
C LEU A 163 3.65 22.24 -34.19
N PHE A 164 4.50 21.22 -34.00
CA PHE A 164 5.88 21.24 -34.49
C PHE A 164 5.97 21.26 -36.03
N THR A 165 4.88 20.90 -36.72
CA THR A 165 4.72 20.99 -38.18
C THR A 165 3.30 21.42 -38.55
N PRO A 166 3.10 22.10 -39.70
CA PRO A 166 1.78 22.41 -40.22
C PRO A 166 0.88 21.17 -40.42
N ALA A 167 -0.35 21.25 -39.91
CA ALA A 167 -1.38 20.23 -40.01
C ALA A 167 -2.51 20.67 -40.94
N ILE A 168 -3.14 19.69 -41.58
CA ILE A 168 -4.39 19.84 -42.35
C ILE A 168 -5.60 19.73 -41.40
N LYS A 169 -5.55 18.75 -40.50
CA LYS A 169 -6.59 18.49 -39.49
C LYS A 169 -5.99 17.81 -38.27
N ILE A 170 -6.69 17.92 -37.15
CA ILE A 170 -6.48 17.08 -35.98
C ILE A 170 -7.31 15.81 -36.14
N ASP A 171 -6.75 14.69 -35.74
CA ASP A 171 -7.45 13.41 -35.76
C ASP A 171 -8.05 13.10 -34.39
N ASP A 172 -7.23 13.14 -33.33
CA ASP A 172 -7.66 12.90 -31.96
C ASP A 172 -6.73 13.56 -30.93
N ILE A 173 -7.23 13.76 -29.72
CA ILE A 173 -6.41 14.14 -28.55
C ILE A 173 -6.77 13.21 -27.40
N THR A 174 -5.85 12.33 -27.03
CA THR A 174 -6.03 11.50 -25.84
C THR A 174 -5.45 12.20 -24.62
N VAL A 175 -6.15 12.11 -23.49
CA VAL A 175 -5.83 12.86 -22.26
C VAL A 175 -5.71 11.92 -21.08
N VAL A 176 -4.67 12.11 -20.28
CA VAL A 176 -4.46 11.41 -19.00
C VAL A 176 -4.07 12.43 -17.94
N ILE A 177 -4.72 12.35 -16.78
CA ILE A 177 -4.33 13.14 -15.61
C ILE A 177 -3.29 12.36 -14.82
N ARG A 178 -2.15 12.99 -14.52
CA ARG A 178 -1.03 12.34 -13.84
C ARG A 178 -0.35 13.27 -12.84
N ASN A 179 0.49 12.68 -11.99
CA ASN A 179 1.25 13.38 -10.95
C ASN A 179 0.38 14.24 -10.02
N ILE A 180 -0.78 13.69 -9.62
CA ILE A 180 -1.67 14.40 -8.70
C ILE A 180 -1.01 14.52 -7.32
N THR A 181 -1.03 15.74 -6.78
CA THR A 181 -0.69 16.07 -5.41
C THR A 181 -1.86 16.81 -4.78
N THR A 182 -2.08 16.58 -3.49
CA THR A 182 -3.24 17.13 -2.77
C THR A 182 -2.81 17.81 -1.48
N HIS A 183 -3.51 18.88 -1.13
CA HIS A 183 -3.36 19.56 0.16
C HIS A 183 -4.73 19.85 0.73
N ILE A 184 -4.97 19.42 1.97
CA ILE A 184 -6.21 19.74 2.68
C ILE A 184 -6.01 21.04 3.44
N ILE A 185 -6.91 21.99 3.22
CA ILE A 185 -7.07 23.19 4.03
C ILE A 185 -8.49 23.19 4.60
N GLN A 186 -8.81 24.18 5.44
CA GLN A 186 -10.15 24.29 6.00
C GLN A 186 -11.23 24.29 4.91
N ASP A 187 -12.13 23.30 4.98
CA ASP A 187 -13.28 23.09 4.10
C ASP A 187 -12.97 22.90 2.60
N LYS A 188 -11.70 22.68 2.23
CA LYS A 188 -11.30 22.53 0.82
C LYS A 188 -10.15 21.53 0.64
N VAL A 189 -10.16 20.88 -0.52
CA VAL A 189 -9.05 20.06 -1.02
C VAL A 189 -8.45 20.78 -2.22
N ILE A 190 -7.18 21.16 -2.14
CA ILE A 190 -6.40 21.67 -3.28
C ILE A 190 -5.85 20.46 -4.04
N ILE A 191 -5.99 20.48 -5.36
CA ILE A 191 -5.55 19.43 -6.27
C ILE A 191 -4.63 20.05 -7.31
N GLN A 192 -3.41 19.52 -7.42
CA GLN A 192 -2.43 19.95 -8.40
C GLN A 192 -1.95 18.74 -9.19
N GLY A 193 -1.64 18.92 -10.47
CA GLY A 193 -1.13 17.82 -11.29
C GLY A 193 -0.83 18.25 -12.71
N VAL A 194 -0.72 17.27 -13.60
CA VAL A 194 -0.41 17.47 -15.01
C VAL A 194 -1.51 16.84 -15.88
N ILE A 195 -2.05 17.64 -16.79
CA ILE A 195 -2.87 17.17 -17.91
C ILE A 195 -1.91 16.77 -19.02
N HIS A 196 -1.72 15.47 -19.20
CA HIS A 196 -0.92 14.94 -20.30
C HIS A 196 -1.78 14.70 -21.51
N LYS A 197 -1.40 15.28 -22.64
CA LYS A 197 -2.13 15.18 -23.90
C LYS A 197 -1.24 14.55 -24.96
N GLN A 198 -1.81 13.63 -25.72
CA GLN A 198 -1.21 13.11 -26.95
C GLN A 198 -2.09 13.55 -28.11
N ILE A 199 -1.56 14.46 -28.92
CA ILE A 199 -2.26 15.09 -30.04
C ILE A 199 -1.88 14.34 -31.30
N PHE A 200 -2.85 13.68 -31.94
CA PHE A 200 -2.70 13.00 -33.22
C PHE A 200 -3.25 13.90 -34.33
N PHE A 201 -2.48 14.14 -35.38
CA PHE A 201 -2.86 15.05 -36.46
C PHE A 201 -2.26 14.65 -37.81
N ILE A 202 -2.87 15.14 -38.90
CA ILE A 202 -2.42 14.88 -40.27
C ILE A 202 -1.61 16.07 -40.78
N GLY A 203 -0.34 15.85 -41.11
CA GLY A 203 0.55 16.86 -41.69
C GLY A 203 0.20 17.22 -43.14
N THR A 204 0.78 18.30 -43.66
CA THR A 204 0.58 18.73 -45.07
C THR A 204 1.07 17.74 -46.12
N ASN A 205 1.84 16.72 -45.71
CA ASN A 205 2.30 15.60 -46.53
C ASN A 205 1.35 14.38 -46.46
N ASN A 206 0.16 14.50 -45.84
CA ASN A 206 -0.79 13.41 -45.58
C ASN A 206 -0.23 12.27 -44.71
N ILE A 207 0.75 12.57 -43.86
CA ILE A 207 1.27 11.61 -42.88
C ILE A 207 0.66 11.94 -41.51
N GLU A 208 0.24 10.91 -40.79
CA GLU A 208 -0.18 11.00 -39.40
C GLU A 208 1.04 11.20 -38.48
N LEU A 209 0.94 12.18 -37.61
CA LEU A 209 1.97 12.59 -36.67
C LEU A 209 1.36 12.67 -35.28
N HIS A 210 2.21 12.57 -34.24
CA HIS A 210 1.78 12.81 -32.86
C HIS A 210 2.70 13.81 -32.17
N GLN A 211 2.12 14.63 -31.30
CA GLN A 211 2.82 15.57 -30.42
C GLN A 211 2.30 15.41 -28.99
N ALA A 212 3.21 15.20 -28.04
CA ALA A 212 2.88 15.22 -26.63
C ALA A 212 2.90 16.64 -26.07
N GLU A 213 2.03 16.91 -25.10
CA GLU A 213 1.99 18.17 -24.38
C GLU A 213 1.60 17.93 -22.92
N ASP A 214 2.29 18.62 -22.01
CA ASP A 214 1.98 18.63 -20.58
C ASP A 214 1.52 20.02 -20.16
N VAL A 215 0.37 20.08 -19.48
CA VAL A 215 -0.16 21.31 -18.91
C VAL A 215 -0.33 21.12 -17.41
N GLU A 216 0.43 21.86 -16.61
CA GLU A 216 0.26 21.89 -15.17
C GLU A 216 -1.07 22.57 -14.81
N PHE A 217 -1.77 22.01 -13.82
CA PHE A 217 -3.00 22.61 -13.31
C PHE A 217 -3.01 22.67 -11.79
N SER A 218 -3.83 23.59 -11.28
CA SER A 218 -4.20 23.68 -9.88
C SER A 218 -5.68 24.02 -9.79
N THR A 219 -6.44 23.23 -9.06
CA THR A 219 -7.85 23.49 -8.73
C THR A 219 -8.12 23.16 -7.27
N PHE A 220 -9.35 23.34 -6.83
CA PHE A 220 -9.80 22.92 -5.51
C PHE A 220 -11.23 22.40 -5.57
N VAL A 221 -11.57 21.49 -4.66
CA VAL A 221 -12.93 21.00 -4.41
C VAL A 221 -13.34 21.45 -3.01
N ASP A 222 -14.54 22.02 -2.89
CA ASP A 222 -15.13 22.37 -1.59
C ASP A 222 -15.60 21.11 -0.88
N VAL A 223 -15.01 20.80 0.27
CA VAL A 223 -15.36 19.63 1.09
C VAL A 223 -15.56 20.10 2.53
N PRO A 224 -16.80 20.47 2.91
CA PRO A 224 -17.09 20.96 4.26
C PRO A 224 -16.65 19.97 5.35
N GLY A 225 -16.03 20.47 6.41
CA GLY A 225 -15.48 19.66 7.51
C GLY A 225 -14.03 19.22 7.31
N ALA A 226 -13.47 19.36 6.11
CA ALA A 226 -12.08 19.00 5.85
C ALA A 226 -11.12 19.90 6.65
N THR A 227 -10.12 19.28 7.30
CA THR A 227 -9.10 19.98 8.10
C THR A 227 -7.72 19.35 7.91
N PHE A 228 -6.68 20.07 8.34
CA PHE A 228 -5.29 19.63 8.20
C PHE A 228 -5.03 18.30 8.95
N GLY A 229 -4.31 17.38 8.32
CA GLY A 229 -3.96 16.08 8.88
C GLY A 229 -4.96 14.96 8.59
N MET A 230 -6.10 15.25 7.96
CA MET A 230 -7.00 14.24 7.41
C MET A 230 -6.44 13.61 6.14
N ASP A 231 -6.99 12.47 5.73
CA ASP A 231 -6.66 11.78 4.50
C ASP A 231 -7.59 12.21 3.37
N VAL A 232 -7.10 12.23 2.13
CA VAL A 232 -7.92 12.55 0.95
C VAL A 232 -7.65 11.61 -0.20
N GLU A 233 -8.73 11.17 -0.83
CA GLU A 233 -8.74 10.44 -2.08
C GLU A 233 -9.29 11.35 -3.18
N VAL A 234 -8.57 11.46 -4.30
CA VAL A 234 -8.99 12.24 -5.47
C VAL A 234 -9.04 11.33 -6.68
N VAL A 235 -10.20 11.30 -7.34
CA VAL A 235 -10.42 10.56 -8.58
C VAL A 235 -10.74 11.55 -9.70
N PRO A 236 -9.82 11.80 -10.63
CA PRO A 236 -10.10 12.61 -11.82
C PRO A 236 -10.80 11.76 -12.89
N SER A 237 -11.74 12.35 -13.61
CA SER A 237 -12.39 11.77 -14.79
C SER A 237 -12.38 12.79 -15.93
N VAL A 238 -11.84 12.42 -17.09
CA VAL A 238 -11.89 13.26 -18.28
C VAL A 238 -13.26 13.06 -18.93
N GLU A 239 -14.11 14.08 -18.85
CA GLU A 239 -15.47 13.99 -19.37
C GLU A 239 -15.56 14.39 -20.84
N PHE A 240 -14.76 15.39 -21.24
CA PHE A 240 -14.86 15.96 -22.57
C PHE A 240 -13.54 16.57 -23.04
N VAL A 241 -13.23 16.35 -24.32
CA VAL A 241 -12.09 16.96 -25.01
C VAL A 241 -12.61 17.57 -26.31
N ASN A 242 -12.35 18.86 -26.50
CA ASN A 242 -12.67 19.57 -27.73
C ASN A 242 -11.47 20.36 -28.22
N PHE A 243 -11.37 20.53 -29.53
CA PHE A 243 -10.24 21.18 -30.14
C PHE A 243 -10.60 21.89 -31.44
N GLU A 244 -9.87 22.95 -31.74
CA GLU A 244 -10.05 23.75 -32.96
C GLU A 244 -8.68 24.13 -33.54
N LEU A 245 -8.42 23.71 -34.77
CA LEU A 245 -7.22 24.10 -35.51
C LEU A 245 -7.44 25.49 -36.12
N GLN A 246 -6.97 26.53 -35.42
CA GLN A 246 -7.18 27.92 -35.82
C GLN A 246 -6.38 28.29 -37.09
N ASN A 247 -5.17 27.74 -37.21
CA ASN A 247 -4.32 27.81 -38.40
C ASN A 247 -3.45 26.55 -38.44
N PRO A 248 -2.72 26.27 -39.54
CA PRO A 248 -2.01 24.99 -39.69
C PRO A 248 -1.06 24.62 -38.53
N THR A 249 -0.62 25.58 -37.72
CA THR A 249 0.29 25.32 -36.60
C THR A 249 -0.29 25.68 -35.24
N THR A 250 -1.49 26.25 -35.14
CA THR A 250 -2.06 26.74 -33.86
C THR A 250 -3.34 25.99 -33.54
N LEU A 251 -3.30 25.23 -32.45
CA LEU A 251 -4.39 24.40 -31.99
C LEU A 251 -4.92 24.91 -30.64
N ILE A 252 -6.20 25.23 -30.60
CA ILE A 252 -6.93 25.54 -29.35
C ILE A 252 -7.49 24.24 -28.81
N GLN A 253 -7.32 23.99 -27.52
CA GLN A 253 -7.75 22.77 -26.85
C GLN A 253 -8.58 23.13 -25.61
N LYS A 254 -9.64 22.38 -25.38
CA LYS A 254 -10.54 22.50 -24.22
C LYS A 254 -10.71 21.11 -23.62
N VAL A 255 -10.30 20.94 -22.38
CA VAL A 255 -10.44 19.68 -21.63
C VAL A 255 -11.31 19.95 -20.41
N VAL A 256 -12.42 19.21 -20.28
CA VAL A 256 -13.25 19.21 -19.07
C VAL A 256 -12.88 18.00 -18.24
N VAL A 257 -12.49 18.25 -16.99
CA VAL A 257 -12.14 17.21 -16.03
C VAL A 257 -13.04 17.34 -14.81
N GLU A 258 -13.73 16.27 -14.45
CA GLU A 258 -14.40 16.15 -13.16
C GLU A 258 -13.40 15.64 -12.12
N PHE A 259 -13.30 16.33 -10.99
CA PHE A 259 -12.54 15.90 -9.83
C PHE A 259 -13.50 15.50 -8.72
N PHE A 260 -13.56 14.21 -8.39
CA PHE A 260 -14.17 13.72 -7.16
C PHE A 260 -13.12 13.76 -6.05
N ALA A 261 -13.45 14.39 -4.92
CA ALA A 261 -12.60 14.41 -3.73
C ALA A 261 -13.38 13.86 -2.52
N LYS A 262 -12.76 12.95 -1.79
CA LYS A 262 -13.29 12.34 -0.55
C LYS A 262 -12.28 12.51 0.56
N VAL A 263 -12.71 13.16 1.64
CA VAL A 263 -11.89 13.37 2.84
C VAL A 263 -12.33 12.40 3.92
N THR A 264 -11.36 11.68 4.47
CA THR A 264 -11.56 10.72 5.56
C THR A 264 -10.68 11.04 6.76
N GLU A 265 -11.16 10.70 7.94
CA GLU A 265 -10.40 10.77 9.18
C GLU A 265 -10.35 9.37 9.82
N SER A 266 -9.16 8.94 10.24
CA SER A 266 -9.01 7.69 10.96
C SER A 266 -9.42 7.89 12.42
N VAL A 267 -10.56 7.33 12.81
CA VAL A 267 -11.14 7.47 14.15
C VAL A 267 -11.26 6.13 14.84
N GLN A 268 -11.40 6.15 16.17
CA GLN A 268 -11.78 4.99 16.96
C GLN A 268 -13.21 5.14 17.45
N LEU A 269 -14.04 4.13 17.18
CA LEU A 269 -15.45 4.13 17.54
C LEU A 269 -15.81 2.81 18.23
N ASN A 270 -16.58 2.87 19.30
CA ASN A 270 -17.21 1.68 19.83
C ASN A 270 -18.45 1.39 18.98
N ILE A 271 -18.40 0.33 18.18
CA ILE A 271 -19.49 -0.01 17.25
C ILE A 271 -20.55 -0.86 17.94
N LEU A 272 -21.82 -0.64 17.58
CA LEU A 272 -22.91 -1.47 18.04
C LEU A 272 -23.01 -2.74 17.19
N LEU A 273 -22.81 -3.90 17.83
CA LEU A 273 -23.03 -5.19 17.19
C LEU A 273 -24.53 -5.48 17.11
N GLY A 274 -24.98 -6.06 16.00
CA GLY A 274 -26.38 -6.37 15.79
C GLY A 274 -26.68 -6.82 14.36
N PRO A 275 -27.93 -7.16 14.03
CA PRO A 275 -28.31 -7.53 12.68
C PRO A 275 -28.04 -6.36 11.72
N GLY A 276 -27.29 -6.61 10.66
CA GLY A 276 -26.85 -5.60 9.70
C GLY A 276 -25.81 -6.16 8.75
N ALA A 277 -24.78 -5.36 8.45
CA ALA A 277 -23.72 -5.76 7.53
C ALA A 277 -22.60 -6.50 8.28
N LEU A 278 -22.07 -7.56 7.68
CA LEU A 278 -20.85 -8.21 8.17
C LEU A 278 -19.65 -7.40 7.67
N LEU A 279 -19.02 -6.64 8.56
CA LEU A 279 -17.91 -5.76 8.23
C LEU A 279 -16.58 -6.38 8.65
N LYS A 280 -15.56 -6.27 7.79
CA LYS A 280 -14.18 -6.59 8.12
C LYS A 280 -13.51 -5.32 8.65
N LEU A 281 -13.28 -5.26 9.95
CA LEU A 281 -12.81 -4.07 10.67
C LEU A 281 -11.56 -4.38 11.51
N GLU A 282 -10.80 -3.34 11.84
CA GLU A 282 -9.66 -3.42 12.76
C GLU A 282 -10.13 -3.13 14.20
N THR A 283 -10.29 -4.18 15.01
CA THR A 283 -10.57 -4.02 16.45
C THR A 283 -9.29 -3.57 17.16
N VAL A 284 -9.39 -2.51 17.96
CA VAL A 284 -8.27 -2.00 18.77
C VAL A 284 -8.08 -2.89 19.99
N THR A 285 -6.95 -3.59 20.05
CA THR A 285 -6.59 -4.45 21.17
C THR A 285 -5.94 -3.65 22.29
N GLY A 286 -5.08 -2.70 21.92
CA GLY A 286 -4.39 -1.84 22.86
C GLY A 286 -3.57 -0.77 22.16
N GLU A 287 -3.25 0.28 22.90
CA GLU A 287 -2.37 1.36 22.45
C GLU A 287 -1.54 1.88 23.63
N ASN A 288 -0.35 2.38 23.33
CA ASN A 288 0.51 2.99 24.33
C ASN A 288 1.50 3.96 23.69
N THR A 289 1.94 4.96 24.45
CA THR A 289 2.96 5.92 24.05
C THR A 289 4.18 5.78 24.94
N THR A 290 5.37 5.71 24.36
CA THR A 290 6.63 5.77 25.12
C THR A 290 7.60 6.76 24.49
N GLN A 291 8.55 7.21 25.28
CA GLN A 291 9.67 8.01 24.80
C GLN A 291 10.96 7.24 25.00
N ILE A 292 11.88 7.36 24.04
CA ILE A 292 13.25 6.87 24.19
C ILE A 292 14.25 8.01 24.01
N LEU A 293 15.41 7.85 24.64
CA LEU A 293 16.57 8.72 24.47
C LEU A 293 17.63 7.95 23.70
N VAL A 294 17.99 8.45 22.52
CA VAL A 294 19.15 7.97 21.76
C VAL A 294 20.29 8.97 21.96
N GLU A 295 21.31 8.55 22.72
CA GLU A 295 22.54 9.32 22.91
C GLU A 295 23.67 8.74 22.06
N ASN A 296 24.39 9.61 21.34
CA ASN A 296 25.62 9.21 20.66
C ASN A 296 26.68 10.32 20.68
N VAL A 297 27.94 9.89 20.56
CA VAL A 297 29.10 10.77 20.36
C VAL A 297 29.67 10.50 18.97
N LEU A 298 29.72 11.55 18.16
CA LEU A 298 30.18 11.49 16.78
C LEU A 298 31.50 12.26 16.62
N GLY A 299 32.45 11.67 15.90
CA GLY A 299 33.64 12.36 15.42
C GLY A 299 33.33 13.17 14.15
N LEU A 300 33.65 14.46 14.18
CA LEU A 300 33.55 15.37 13.05
C LEU A 300 34.83 15.28 12.19
N PRO A 301 34.71 15.40 10.85
CA PRO A 301 35.84 15.22 9.94
C PRO A 301 36.86 16.37 10.00
N ILE A 302 36.46 17.52 10.53
CA ILE A 302 37.27 18.74 10.62
C ILE A 302 37.03 19.49 11.94
N PRO A 303 38.01 20.27 12.41
CA PRO A 303 37.83 21.16 13.56
C PRO A 303 36.65 22.10 13.35
N THR A 304 35.71 22.06 14.30
CA THR A 304 34.40 22.69 14.25
C THR A 304 34.29 23.69 15.37
N VAL A 305 33.81 24.89 15.02
CA VAL A 305 33.60 25.99 15.95
C VAL A 305 32.18 25.96 16.52
N LYS A 306 31.20 25.57 15.70
CA LYS A 306 29.77 25.63 16.07
C LYS A 306 28.92 24.65 15.29
N ILE A 307 27.96 24.02 15.96
CA ILE A 307 26.85 23.31 15.30
C ILE A 307 25.75 24.32 14.96
N ARG A 308 25.32 24.31 13.70
CA ARG A 308 24.23 25.17 13.22
C ARG A 308 22.89 24.53 13.52
N GLU A 309 22.66 23.33 12.99
CA GLU A 309 21.45 22.55 13.22
C GLU A 309 21.72 21.06 13.04
N ILE A 310 20.84 20.25 13.61
CA ILE A 310 20.73 18.82 13.32
C ILE A 310 19.30 18.58 12.88
N VAL A 311 19.12 18.10 11.66
CA VAL A 311 17.82 17.63 11.16
C VAL A 311 17.79 16.13 11.30
N ALA A 312 16.75 15.59 11.92
CA ALA A 312 16.63 14.15 12.13
C ALA A 312 15.31 13.61 11.59
N SER A 313 15.32 12.34 11.19
CA SER A 313 14.13 11.57 10.79
C SER A 313 14.27 10.13 11.24
N ILE A 314 13.15 9.47 11.46
CA ILE A 314 13.10 8.03 11.72
C ILE A 314 12.85 7.32 10.40
N GLN A 315 13.66 6.30 10.11
CA GLN A 315 13.64 5.53 8.88
C GLN A 315 13.61 4.03 9.20
N ASP A 316 13.16 3.24 8.22
CA ASP A 316 13.21 1.77 8.26
C ASP A 316 12.61 1.15 9.53
N ILE A 317 11.45 1.67 9.98
CA ILE A 317 10.76 1.09 11.14
C ILE A 317 10.27 -0.32 10.80
N VAL A 318 10.70 -1.28 11.59
CA VAL A 318 10.22 -2.66 11.61
C VAL A 318 9.60 -2.94 12.97
N THR A 319 8.50 -3.69 12.98
CA THR A 319 7.82 -4.07 14.22
C THR A 319 7.66 -5.58 14.33
N GLU A 320 7.70 -6.07 15.57
CA GLU A 320 7.38 -7.44 15.91
C GLU A 320 6.46 -7.43 17.13
N VAL A 321 5.31 -8.08 17.02
CA VAL A 321 4.39 -8.27 18.15
C VAL A 321 4.80 -9.53 18.89
N ILE A 322 5.07 -9.36 20.18
CA ILE A 322 5.22 -10.45 21.14
C ILE A 322 4.13 -10.33 22.21
N GLU A 323 4.04 -11.31 23.09
CA GLU A 323 3.02 -11.31 24.13
C GLU A 323 3.08 -10.04 25.00
N ASN A 324 1.99 -9.26 24.97
CA ASN A 324 1.79 -7.98 25.65
C ASN A 324 2.79 -6.87 25.29
N LYS A 325 3.58 -7.00 24.22
CA LYS A 325 4.55 -5.97 23.82
C LYS A 325 4.71 -5.86 22.32
N VAL A 326 5.15 -4.70 21.88
CA VAL A 326 5.58 -4.45 20.50
C VAL A 326 7.05 -4.06 20.54
N VAL A 327 7.89 -4.83 19.85
CA VAL A 327 9.29 -4.47 19.60
C VAL A 327 9.33 -3.55 18.38
N ILE A 328 10.03 -2.44 18.49
CA ILE A 328 10.25 -1.47 17.41
C ILE A 328 11.75 -1.40 17.14
N GLN A 329 12.12 -1.54 15.88
CA GLN A 329 13.48 -1.37 15.40
C GLN A 329 13.48 -0.37 14.26
N GLY A 330 14.55 0.40 14.11
CA GLY A 330 14.67 1.35 13.00
C GLY A 330 15.98 2.10 13.03
N ILE A 331 16.08 3.11 12.17
CA ILE A 331 17.24 3.96 12.01
C ILE A 331 16.86 5.40 12.33
N LEU A 332 17.58 6.00 13.26
CA LEU A 332 17.60 7.44 13.44
C LEU A 332 18.61 8.03 12.45
N HIS A 333 18.11 8.61 11.36
CA HIS A 333 18.91 9.31 10.36
C HIS A 333 19.04 10.78 10.74
N LYS A 334 20.27 11.29 10.75
CA LYS A 334 20.59 12.69 11.09
C LYS A 334 21.42 13.33 10.00
N GLN A 335 21.13 14.59 9.73
CA GLN A 335 21.92 15.51 8.92
C GLN A 335 22.44 16.62 9.85
N ILE A 336 23.74 16.68 10.03
CA ILE A 336 24.41 17.58 10.96
C ILE A 336 25.08 18.68 10.15
N PHE A 337 24.64 19.92 10.34
CA PHE A 337 25.20 21.10 9.70
C PHE A 337 26.04 21.88 10.72
N PHE A 338 27.29 22.18 10.38
CA PHE A 338 28.24 22.78 11.32
C PHE A 338 29.23 23.72 10.62
N ILE A 339 29.84 24.62 11.38
CA ILE A 339 30.79 25.63 10.89
C ILE A 339 32.21 25.24 11.30
N GLY A 340 33.08 25.09 10.31
CA GLY A 340 34.50 24.80 10.50
C GLY A 340 35.32 26.03 10.93
N GLU A 341 36.58 25.81 11.32
CA GLU A 341 37.54 26.92 11.56
C GLU A 341 37.83 27.75 10.29
N ASP A 342 37.53 27.21 9.12
CA ASP A 342 37.55 27.90 7.83
C ASP A 342 36.37 28.89 7.63
N ASN A 343 35.44 28.96 8.60
CA ASN A 343 34.19 29.71 8.55
C ASN A 343 33.25 29.28 7.41
N LEU A 344 33.39 28.06 6.89
CA LEU A 344 32.47 27.47 5.92
C LEU A 344 31.48 26.53 6.62
N GLU A 345 30.31 26.39 6.01
CA GLU A 345 29.32 25.40 6.43
C GLU A 345 29.64 24.05 5.81
N HIS A 346 29.68 23.02 6.65
CA HIS A 346 29.91 21.63 6.30
C HIS A 346 28.73 20.79 6.74
N HIS A 347 28.58 19.62 6.14
CA HIS A 347 27.54 18.67 6.50
C HIS A 347 28.12 17.27 6.71
N GLN A 348 27.52 16.53 7.64
CA GLN A 348 27.80 15.12 7.85
C GLN A 348 26.50 14.38 8.16
N ALA A 349 26.26 13.28 7.45
CA ALA A 349 25.14 12.39 7.72
C ALA A 349 25.54 11.31 8.73
N GLU A 350 24.58 10.86 9.52
CA GLU A 350 24.77 9.80 10.52
C GLU A 350 23.52 8.94 10.63
N ASN A 351 23.70 7.61 10.64
CA ASN A 351 22.64 6.64 10.89
C ASN A 351 22.90 5.92 12.22
N ILE A 352 21.94 5.98 13.13
CA ILE A 352 22.00 5.26 14.40
C ILE A 352 20.87 4.24 14.44
N PRO A 353 21.17 2.92 14.41
CA PRO A 353 20.14 1.93 14.65
C PRO A 353 19.65 2.02 16.10
N PHE A 354 18.34 1.91 16.31
CA PHE A 354 17.74 1.81 17.64
C PHE A 354 16.84 0.58 17.72
N SER A 355 16.63 0.11 18.95
CA SER A 355 15.63 -0.90 19.27
C SER A 355 15.01 -0.57 20.61
N THR A 356 13.69 -0.66 20.69
CA THR A 356 12.92 -0.49 21.91
C THR A 356 11.75 -1.45 21.93
N PHE A 357 11.07 -1.55 23.06
CA PHE A 357 9.78 -2.22 23.17
C PHE A 357 8.78 -1.30 23.88
N ILE A 358 7.51 -1.45 23.52
CA ILE A 358 6.39 -0.78 24.19
C ILE A 358 5.47 -1.85 24.74
N ASP A 359 5.13 -1.76 26.02
CA ASP A 359 4.15 -2.65 26.63
C ASP A 359 2.75 -2.27 26.09
N VAL A 360 2.09 -3.21 25.42
CA VAL A 360 0.74 -3.07 24.88
C VAL A 360 -0.06 -4.29 25.33
N MET A 361 -0.82 -4.13 26.41
CA MET A 361 -1.58 -5.22 27.01
C MET A 361 -2.58 -5.81 26.00
N GLY A 362 -2.64 -7.14 25.92
CA GLY A 362 -3.47 -7.87 24.98
C GLY A 362 -2.84 -8.13 23.61
N ALA A 363 -1.67 -7.54 23.31
CA ALA A 363 -0.97 -7.81 22.06
C ALA A 363 -0.50 -9.27 21.96
N THR A 364 -0.74 -9.92 20.83
CA THR A 364 -0.29 -11.29 20.53
C THR A 364 0.33 -11.38 19.14
N PRO A 365 1.26 -12.34 18.90
CA PRO A 365 1.87 -12.52 17.58
C PRO A 365 0.84 -12.63 16.46
N GLY A 366 1.10 -11.96 15.33
CA GLY A 366 0.22 -11.94 14.16
C GLY A 366 -0.81 -10.79 14.14
N MET A 367 -0.96 -10.02 15.23
CA MET A 367 -1.77 -8.80 15.22
C MET A 367 -1.12 -7.69 14.38
N ASN A 368 -1.95 -6.78 13.86
CA ASN A 368 -1.50 -5.61 13.11
C ASN A 368 -0.92 -4.57 14.08
N VAL A 369 0.11 -3.85 13.62
CA VAL A 369 0.74 -2.77 14.39
C VAL A 369 0.80 -1.52 13.54
N ARG A 370 0.38 -0.40 14.13
CA ARG A 370 0.67 0.93 13.63
C ARG A 370 1.59 1.65 14.60
N VAL A 371 2.64 2.27 14.05
CA VAL A 371 3.59 3.08 14.81
C VAL A 371 3.61 4.47 14.23
N ASP A 372 3.33 5.46 15.06
CA ASP A 372 3.56 6.86 14.76
C ASP A 372 4.74 7.33 15.61
N SER A 373 5.74 7.95 14.99
CA SER A 373 6.95 8.40 15.69
C SER A 373 7.17 9.89 15.51
N ARG A 374 7.62 10.58 16.56
CA ARG A 374 7.92 12.00 16.54
C ARG A 374 9.25 12.28 17.24
N ILE A 375 10.11 13.04 16.59
CA ILE A 375 11.28 13.62 17.27
C ILE A 375 10.82 14.83 18.06
N GLU A 376 10.89 14.75 19.38
CA GLU A 376 10.45 15.84 20.26
C GLU A 376 11.53 16.90 20.43
N THR A 377 12.78 16.46 20.61
CA THR A 377 13.89 17.35 20.92
C THR A 377 15.22 16.72 20.52
N ILE A 378 16.12 17.55 20.03
CA ILE A 378 17.53 17.22 19.79
C ILE A 378 18.37 18.16 20.63
N LEU A 379 19.12 17.62 21.59
CA LEU A 379 20.13 18.33 22.36
C LEU A 379 21.50 17.94 21.85
N PHE A 380 22.40 18.90 21.71
CA PHE A 380 23.76 18.63 21.26
C PHE A 380 24.77 19.56 21.93
N GLU A 381 26.00 19.06 22.06
CA GLU A 381 27.11 19.75 22.70
C GLU A 381 28.41 19.35 22.01
N LEU A 382 29.21 20.33 21.60
CA LEU A 382 30.59 20.10 21.20
C LEU A 382 31.42 19.89 22.47
N LEU A 383 31.95 18.68 22.64
CA LEU A 383 32.85 18.35 23.76
C LEU A 383 34.25 18.93 23.51
N ASP A 384 34.67 18.93 22.25
CA ASP A 384 35.86 19.60 21.72
C ASP A 384 35.63 19.95 20.23
N SER A 385 36.66 20.44 19.54
CA SER A 385 36.55 20.85 18.12
C SER A 385 36.26 19.69 17.16
N LEU A 386 36.43 18.43 17.56
CA LEU A 386 36.22 17.26 16.70
C LEU A 386 35.16 16.30 17.24
N THR A 387 34.60 16.56 18.42
CA THR A 387 33.74 15.60 19.11
C THR A 387 32.40 16.22 19.46
N LEU A 388 31.33 15.67 18.89
CA LEU A 388 29.95 16.12 19.07
C LEU A 388 29.13 15.08 19.86
N ARG A 389 28.65 15.45 21.04
CA ARG A 389 27.63 14.68 21.79
C ARG A 389 26.24 15.11 21.34
N GLN A 390 25.35 14.14 21.16
CA GLN A 390 23.99 14.33 20.68
C GLN A 390 23.02 13.47 21.48
N LYS A 391 21.85 14.01 21.78
CA LYS A 391 20.76 13.37 22.52
C LYS A 391 19.47 13.65 21.79
N VAL A 392 18.84 12.60 21.26
CA VAL A 392 17.57 12.71 20.55
C VAL A 392 16.49 12.03 21.37
N VAL A 393 15.44 12.79 21.71
CA VAL A 393 14.24 12.26 22.36
C VAL A 393 13.23 11.94 21.26
N ILE A 394 12.81 10.68 21.22
CA ILE A 394 11.87 10.16 20.22
C ILE A 394 10.65 9.64 20.98
N GLU A 395 9.48 10.17 20.66
CA GLU A 395 8.19 9.65 21.09
C GLU A 395 7.68 8.63 20.07
N PHE A 396 7.19 7.50 20.55
CA PHE A 396 6.52 6.46 19.77
C PHE A 396 5.12 6.25 20.34
N PHE A 397 4.11 6.45 19.51
CA PHE A 397 2.75 5.96 19.73
C PHE A 397 2.58 4.65 18.97
N VAL A 398 2.14 3.61 19.67
CA VAL A 398 1.85 2.29 19.09
C VAL A 398 0.40 1.95 19.29
N LYS A 399 -0.21 1.42 18.23
CA LYS A 399 -1.56 0.86 18.25
C LYS A 399 -1.53 -0.54 17.69
N VAL A 400 -2.06 -1.49 18.46
CA VAL A 400 -2.20 -2.89 18.05
C VAL A 400 -3.66 -3.14 17.73
N THR A 401 -3.92 -3.67 16.54
CA THR A 401 -5.27 -4.04 16.09
C THR A 401 -5.34 -5.47 15.61
N GLU A 402 -6.53 -6.06 15.69
CA GLU A 402 -6.84 -7.36 15.12
C GLU A 402 -7.93 -7.19 14.05
N THR A 403 -7.69 -7.73 12.86
CA THR A 403 -8.69 -7.74 11.79
C THR A 403 -9.76 -8.77 12.10
N GLN A 404 -10.99 -8.32 12.35
CA GLN A 404 -12.13 -9.16 12.71
C GLN A 404 -13.30 -8.94 11.75
N GLN A 405 -14.13 -9.98 11.60
CA GLN A 405 -15.44 -9.85 10.97
C GLN A 405 -16.50 -9.62 12.06
N LEU A 406 -17.15 -8.47 12.00
CA LEU A 406 -18.11 -8.05 13.00
C LEU A 406 -19.46 -7.82 12.33
N LEU A 407 -20.52 -8.40 12.89
CA LEU A 407 -21.88 -8.14 12.43
C LEU A 407 -22.34 -6.82 13.05
N VAL A 408 -22.30 -5.74 12.25
CA VAL A 408 -22.50 -4.36 12.71
C VAL A 408 -23.89 -3.89 12.37
N GLN A 409 -24.55 -3.27 13.36
CA GLN A 409 -25.85 -2.66 13.14
C GLN A 409 -25.69 -1.37 12.31
N ILE A 410 -26.42 -1.31 11.20
CA ILE A 410 -26.44 -0.17 10.28
C ILE A 410 -27.76 0.59 10.37
N VAL A 411 -27.74 1.87 10.04
CA VAL A 411 -28.95 2.69 9.96
C VAL A 411 -29.77 2.24 8.73
N SER A 412 -31.04 1.84 8.94
CA SER A 412 -31.89 1.22 7.89
C SER A 412 -32.83 2.19 7.16
N PRO A 413 -33.26 1.87 5.91
CA PRO A 413 -32.72 0.83 5.04
C PRO A 413 -32.00 1.40 3.82
N TYR A 414 -30.81 0.86 3.54
CA TYR A 414 -30.23 0.90 2.21
C TYR A 414 -31.09 0.00 1.29
N TYR A 415 -31.42 0.50 0.09
CA TYR A 415 -31.94 -0.36 -0.97
C TYR A 415 -30.85 -1.37 -1.35
N LEU A 416 -31.22 -2.65 -1.28
CA LEU A 416 -30.41 -3.81 -1.69
C LEU A 416 -29.94 -3.72 -3.14
#